data_AF-A0A4U0X8F5-F1
#
_entry.id   AF-A0A4U0X8F5-F1
#
_cell.length_a   1.000
_cell.length_b   1.000
_cell.length_c   1.000
_cell.angle_alpha   90.00
_cell.angle_beta   90.00
_cell.angle_gamma   90.00
#
_symmetry.space_group_name_H-M   'P 1'
#
loop_
_entity.id
_entity.type
_entity.pdbx_description
1 polymer ?
#
loop_
_entity_poly.entity_id
_entity_poly.type
_entity_poly.pdbx_seq_one_letter_code
_entity_poly.pdbx_strand_id
1 'polypeptide(L)'
;MLPLLDTTAKVASTTNLQYSSPVDNATPSRLPPSPPSSDKSRRVISRQAASILRLFRQHEKGLLPSHSSPWLKRRLLPEEYTRVLADLEGEEHLKSYVEEEIRYDYDAATHYITIRMPSRIHESADQKDAVTKRSPDKTFQHDEAVHPAVVMEVSYSQKRKDLPRLADSYIMDSKFNIKCVVGLDIEYKRRERDADEERAGEAVVSIWRPGTEEEGDEIVDVCKQVVENDVSRSSDRHSQQGSLVLTLADFAPTLLLSRLLEAERNLRIEIPYTTLAEFLSQAEKTQVKYKKGAGLLEPEPKNPRKRKLTPDPELSDGREAAFRDLEEVNARKASDAESDYEEQRNEALNPQTSERRISRRRRVQGVQQASG
;
A
#
# COMPACT_ATOMS: atom_id res chain seq x y z
N MET A 1 -10.00 84.69 -7.41
CA MET A 1 -9.11 84.54 -8.59
C MET A 1 -9.86 83.72 -9.63
N LEU A 2 -10.38 84.39 -10.65
CA LEU A 2 -11.02 83.87 -11.87
C LEU A 2 -9.93 83.26 -12.83
N PRO A 3 -10.23 82.80 -14.07
CA PRO A 3 -10.98 81.60 -14.46
C PRO A 3 -10.36 80.88 -15.72
N LEU A 4 -11.11 79.91 -16.28
CA LEU A 4 -11.33 79.54 -17.70
C LEU A 4 -10.21 79.51 -18.79
N LEU A 5 -10.23 78.38 -19.54
CA LEU A 5 -10.18 78.17 -21.01
C LEU A 5 -9.76 79.33 -21.96
N ASP A 6 -8.82 79.04 -22.88
CA ASP A 6 -8.88 79.26 -24.35
C ASP A 6 -7.55 78.77 -24.99
N THR A 7 -7.51 77.87 -25.99
CA THR A 7 -7.76 78.00 -27.45
C THR A 7 -7.05 79.17 -28.13
N THR A 8 -6.05 78.90 -29.00
CA THR A 8 -5.96 79.37 -30.41
C THR A 8 -4.61 79.07 -31.12
N ALA A 9 -4.73 78.74 -32.43
CA ALA A 9 -3.86 78.99 -33.61
C ALA A 9 -2.35 78.61 -33.55
N LYS A 10 -1.75 77.79 -34.44
CA LYS A 10 -1.77 77.55 -35.91
C LYS A 10 -1.11 78.64 -36.77
N VAL A 11 -0.26 78.17 -37.72
CA VAL A 11 0.29 78.76 -38.98
C VAL A 11 1.81 79.02 -38.92
N ALA A 12 2.63 78.09 -39.46
CA ALA A 12 3.30 78.08 -40.79
C ALA A 12 4.63 78.87 -40.77
N SER A 13 5.74 78.55 -41.44
CA SER A 13 6.07 77.84 -42.68
C SER A 13 7.53 77.35 -42.51
N THR A 14 8.12 76.40 -43.24
CA THR A 14 8.51 76.53 -44.65
C THR A 14 9.17 75.23 -45.09
N THR A 15 8.78 74.79 -46.27
CA THR A 15 9.26 73.67 -47.08
C THR A 15 10.71 73.82 -47.53
N ASN A 16 11.45 72.71 -47.59
CA ASN A 16 12.48 72.52 -48.61
C ASN A 16 12.54 71.04 -49.03
N LEU A 17 12.46 70.81 -50.34
CA LEU A 17 12.47 69.50 -51.00
C LEU A 17 13.76 69.39 -51.80
N GLN A 18 14.52 68.29 -51.67
CA GLN A 18 15.00 67.52 -52.84
C GLN A 18 15.74 66.22 -52.46
N TYR A 19 15.02 65.12 -52.68
CA TYR A 19 15.40 63.86 -53.37
C TYR A 19 16.78 63.19 -53.16
N SER A 20 16.75 62.04 -52.45
CA SER A 20 17.21 60.74 -52.97
C SER A 20 16.59 59.58 -52.16
N SER A 21 16.05 58.60 -52.86
CA SER A 21 15.23 57.45 -52.41
C SER A 21 16.00 56.36 -51.62
N PRO A 22 15.38 55.22 -51.21
CA PRO A 22 14.20 55.04 -50.36
C PRO A 22 14.46 54.02 -49.22
N VAL A 23 13.86 54.19 -48.03
CA VAL A 23 13.76 53.08 -47.06
C VAL A 23 12.36 53.09 -46.42
N ASP A 24 11.56 52.09 -46.79
CA ASP A 24 10.25 51.78 -46.21
C ASP A 24 10.39 51.45 -44.72
N ASN A 25 10.11 52.42 -43.85
CA ASN A 25 9.86 52.18 -42.44
C ASN A 25 8.34 52.16 -42.20
N ALA A 26 7.75 50.97 -42.38
CA ALA A 26 6.45 50.67 -41.80
C ALA A 26 6.62 50.48 -40.28
N THR A 27 6.30 51.52 -39.51
CA THR A 27 6.22 51.46 -38.05
C THR A 27 5.07 50.52 -37.65
N PRO A 28 5.32 49.38 -36.98
CA PRO A 28 4.24 48.61 -36.39
C PRO A 28 3.78 49.30 -35.11
N SER A 29 2.46 49.43 -34.98
CA SER A 29 1.78 49.81 -33.74
C SER A 29 2.31 48.95 -32.58
N ARG A 30 2.96 49.61 -31.63
CA ARG A 30 3.46 49.03 -30.38
C ARG A 30 2.26 48.63 -29.52
N LEU A 31 1.82 47.38 -29.63
CA LEU A 31 1.02 46.73 -28.61
C LEU A 31 1.82 46.70 -27.29
N PRO A 32 1.17 46.80 -26.11
CA PRO A 32 1.87 46.66 -24.85
C PRO A 32 2.51 45.26 -24.77
N PRO A 33 3.72 45.12 -24.19
CA PRO A 33 4.36 43.82 -24.06
C PRO A 33 3.47 42.89 -23.23
N SER A 34 3.11 41.75 -23.81
CA SER A 34 2.48 40.65 -23.09
C SER A 34 3.34 40.25 -21.88
N PRO A 35 2.73 39.90 -20.73
CA PRO A 35 3.47 39.57 -19.51
C PRO A 35 4.34 38.31 -19.71
N PRO A 36 5.49 38.18 -18.99
CA PRO A 36 6.39 37.05 -19.14
C PRO A 36 5.77 35.79 -18.50
N SER A 37 5.05 35.02 -19.30
CA SER A 37 4.45 33.74 -18.89
C SER A 37 5.20 32.57 -19.53
N SER A 38 6.39 32.25 -19.03
CA SER A 38 7.09 31.00 -19.40
C SER A 38 8.24 30.59 -18.46
N ASP A 39 8.90 31.53 -17.77
CA ASP A 39 10.09 31.22 -16.98
C ASP A 39 9.78 30.62 -15.59
N LYS A 40 8.68 31.04 -14.94
CA LYS A 40 8.28 30.49 -13.64
C LYS A 40 7.81 29.04 -13.72
N SER A 41 7.01 28.70 -14.73
CA SER A 41 6.54 27.32 -14.96
C SER A 41 7.70 26.39 -15.27
N ARG A 42 8.62 26.79 -16.17
CA ARG A 42 9.81 26.00 -16.52
C ARG A 42 10.75 25.76 -15.32
N ARG A 43 10.88 26.74 -14.42
CA ARG A 43 11.67 26.62 -13.17
C ARG A 43 10.98 25.73 -12.14
N VAL A 44 9.65 25.76 -12.03
CA VAL A 44 8.90 24.83 -11.18
C VAL A 44 9.01 23.43 -11.75
N ILE A 45 8.72 23.20 -13.04
CA ILE A 45 8.87 21.92 -13.76
C ILE A 45 10.22 21.23 -13.49
N SER A 46 11.31 22.00 -13.43
CA SER A 46 12.65 21.47 -13.13
C SER A 46 12.86 21.03 -11.68
N ARG A 47 12.13 21.57 -10.70
CA ARG A 47 12.31 21.27 -9.27
C ARG A 47 11.68 19.94 -8.88
N GLN A 48 10.53 19.58 -9.47
CA GLN A 48 9.86 18.31 -9.23
C GLN A 48 10.70 17.15 -9.78
N ALA A 49 11.14 17.24 -11.04
CA ALA A 49 12.06 16.26 -11.65
C ALA A 49 13.36 16.11 -10.83
N ALA A 50 13.99 17.22 -10.45
CA ALA A 50 15.19 17.20 -9.60
C ALA A 50 14.92 16.61 -8.20
N SER A 51 13.72 16.78 -7.65
CA SER A 51 13.34 16.18 -6.37
C SER A 51 13.18 14.67 -6.46
N ILE A 52 12.71 14.13 -7.58
CA ILE A 52 12.60 12.68 -7.81
C ILE A 52 14.00 12.06 -7.96
N LEU A 53 14.87 12.66 -8.77
CA LEU A 53 16.26 12.19 -8.90
C LEU A 53 17.03 12.25 -7.57
N ARG A 54 16.81 13.30 -6.77
CA ARG A 54 17.39 13.39 -5.42
C ARG A 54 16.90 12.25 -4.52
N LEU A 55 15.65 11.84 -4.67
CA LEU A 55 15.10 10.72 -3.92
C LEU A 55 15.77 9.40 -4.30
N PHE A 56 15.93 9.13 -5.60
CA PHE A 56 16.64 7.94 -6.08
C PHE A 56 18.08 7.88 -5.56
N ARG A 57 18.80 9.00 -5.58
CA ARG A 57 20.17 9.09 -5.03
C ARG A 57 20.23 8.95 -3.50
N GLN A 58 19.18 9.36 -2.78
CA GLN A 58 19.10 9.17 -1.33
C GLN A 58 18.81 7.71 -0.98
N HIS A 59 17.99 7.03 -1.80
CA HIS A 59 17.74 5.60 -1.69
C HIS A 59 19.01 4.78 -1.91
N GLU A 60 19.74 5.07 -3.00
CA GLU A 60 21.03 4.45 -3.33
C GLU A 60 22.04 4.54 -2.18
N LYS A 61 22.01 5.64 -1.43
CA LYS A 61 22.91 5.88 -0.29
C LYS A 61 22.40 5.33 1.04
N GLY A 62 21.21 4.70 1.07
CA GLY A 62 20.58 4.20 2.30
C GLY A 62 20.21 5.30 3.30
N LEU A 63 20.02 6.54 2.83
CA LEU A 63 19.80 7.73 3.66
C LEU A 63 18.32 8.10 3.85
N LEU A 64 17.40 7.23 3.43
CA LEU A 64 15.97 7.47 3.63
C LEU A 64 15.53 7.04 5.04
N PRO A 65 14.76 7.87 5.78
CA PRO A 65 14.31 7.54 7.14
C PRO A 65 13.46 6.27 7.17
N SER A 66 13.72 5.39 8.15
CA SER A 66 13.03 4.11 8.40
C SER A 66 11.53 4.20 8.67
N HIS A 67 10.95 5.41 8.63
CA HIS A 67 9.53 5.70 8.91
C HIS A 67 8.79 6.33 7.71
N SER A 68 9.41 6.39 6.52
CA SER A 68 8.69 6.84 5.32
C SER A 68 7.80 5.70 4.81
N SER A 69 6.53 5.97 4.56
CA SER A 69 5.56 5.02 4.00
C SER A 69 6.16 4.18 2.86
N PRO A 70 5.82 2.87 2.74
CA PRO A 70 6.42 1.96 1.75
C PRO A 70 6.14 2.34 0.28
N TRP A 71 5.22 3.30 0.09
CA TRP A 71 4.84 3.92 -1.16
C TRP A 71 5.02 5.43 -1.02
N LEU A 72 5.77 6.03 -1.94
CA LEU A 72 5.89 7.46 -2.06
C LEU A 72 5.17 7.92 -3.33
N LYS A 73 3.97 8.48 -3.16
CA LYS A 73 3.19 9.09 -4.24
C LYS A 73 3.56 10.57 -4.35
N ARG A 74 3.95 11.02 -5.54
CA ARG A 74 4.26 12.44 -5.81
C ARG A 74 3.66 12.87 -7.13
N ARG A 75 3.14 14.11 -7.14
CA ARG A 75 2.68 14.72 -8.40
C ARG A 75 3.88 14.96 -9.31
N LEU A 76 3.78 14.49 -10.55
CA LEU A 76 4.79 14.63 -11.60
C LEU A 76 4.07 14.82 -12.95
N LEU A 77 4.25 15.95 -13.59
CA LEU A 77 3.66 16.23 -14.91
C LEU A 77 4.36 15.40 -16.01
N PRO A 78 3.72 15.14 -17.15
CA PRO A 78 4.31 14.32 -18.22
C PRO A 78 5.64 14.88 -18.76
N GLU A 79 5.76 16.20 -18.83
CA GLU A 79 6.99 16.88 -19.24
C GLU A 79 8.10 16.75 -18.19
N GLU A 80 7.72 16.71 -16.90
CA GLU A 80 8.64 16.49 -15.78
C GLU A 80 9.12 15.03 -15.76
N TYR A 81 8.22 14.09 -16.02
CA TYR A 81 8.53 12.66 -16.12
C TYR A 81 9.48 12.37 -17.29
N THR A 82 9.19 12.94 -18.47
CA THR A 82 10.08 12.85 -19.64
C THR A 82 11.48 13.36 -19.32
N ARG A 83 11.58 14.43 -18.51
CA ARG A 83 12.86 14.98 -18.08
C ARG A 83 13.59 14.07 -17.08
N VAL A 84 12.87 13.46 -16.12
CA VAL A 84 13.46 12.46 -15.22
C VAL A 84 14.06 11.30 -16.01
N LEU A 85 13.36 10.80 -17.03
CA LEU A 85 13.88 9.74 -17.90
C LEU A 85 15.13 10.18 -18.68
N ALA A 86 15.13 11.39 -19.24
CA ALA A 86 16.28 11.93 -19.97
C ALA A 86 17.51 12.14 -19.06
N ASP A 87 17.30 12.59 -17.83
CA ASP A 87 18.36 12.79 -16.84
C ASP A 87 18.91 11.43 -16.34
N LEU A 88 18.07 10.40 -16.19
CA LEU A 88 18.50 9.03 -15.90
C LEU A 88 19.36 8.45 -17.03
N GLU A 89 19.00 8.69 -18.29
CA GLU A 89 19.82 8.25 -19.43
C GLU A 89 21.23 8.86 -19.41
N GLY A 90 21.39 10.05 -18.85
CA GLY A 90 22.69 10.71 -18.65
C GLY A 90 23.51 10.15 -17.47
N GLU A 91 22.91 9.35 -16.59
CA GLU A 91 23.54 8.80 -15.38
C GLU A 91 23.39 7.27 -15.35
N GLU A 92 24.18 6.58 -16.17
CA GLU A 92 24.14 5.12 -16.39
C GLU A 92 24.10 4.30 -15.08
N HIS A 93 24.91 4.67 -14.08
CA HIS A 93 24.93 4.00 -12.78
C HIS A 93 23.62 4.17 -12.00
N LEU A 94 23.07 5.39 -11.97
CA LEU A 94 21.83 5.66 -11.27
C LEU A 94 20.65 5.02 -12.00
N LYS A 95 20.67 5.00 -13.34
CA LYS A 95 19.67 4.30 -14.16
C LYS A 95 19.66 2.80 -13.88
N SER A 96 20.82 2.14 -13.94
CA SER A 96 20.95 0.72 -13.62
C SER A 96 20.40 0.40 -12.23
N TYR A 97 20.77 1.21 -11.22
CA TYR A 97 20.26 1.05 -9.86
C TYR A 97 18.74 1.26 -9.76
N VAL A 98 18.20 2.29 -10.41
CA VAL A 98 16.75 2.57 -10.40
C VAL A 98 15.97 1.44 -11.06
N GLU A 99 16.43 0.91 -12.19
CA GLU A 99 15.76 -0.18 -12.92
C GLU A 99 15.79 -1.51 -12.15
N GLU A 100 16.88 -1.79 -11.43
CA GLU A 100 17.05 -3.03 -10.66
C GLU A 100 16.41 -2.96 -9.26
N GLU A 101 16.61 -1.85 -8.55
CA GLU A 101 16.36 -1.75 -7.10
C GLU A 101 15.20 -0.81 -6.75
N ILE A 102 14.60 -0.11 -7.72
CA ILE A 102 13.47 0.79 -7.46
C ILE A 102 12.27 0.43 -8.35
N ARG A 103 11.18 -0.01 -7.71
CA ARG A 103 9.91 -0.23 -8.39
C ARG A 103 9.15 1.09 -8.44
N TYR A 104 8.86 1.65 -9.60
CA TYR A 104 7.98 2.84 -9.69
C TYR A 104 6.96 2.72 -10.82
N ASP A 105 5.88 3.48 -10.69
CA ASP A 105 4.78 3.53 -11.66
C ASP A 105 4.45 5.00 -11.94
N TYR A 106 4.26 5.36 -13.20
CA TYR A 106 3.86 6.70 -13.61
C TYR A 106 2.52 6.65 -14.33
N ASP A 107 1.52 7.29 -13.73
CA ASP A 107 0.20 7.43 -14.33
C ASP A 107 0.10 8.79 -15.04
N ALA A 108 0.10 8.73 -16.38
CA ALA A 108 -0.02 9.91 -17.23
C ALA A 108 -1.41 10.57 -17.17
N ALA A 109 -2.46 9.84 -16.77
CA ALA A 109 -3.82 10.36 -16.65
C ALA A 109 -4.02 11.15 -15.35
N THR A 110 -3.40 10.70 -14.26
CA THR A 110 -3.49 11.36 -12.94
C THR A 110 -2.31 12.28 -12.64
N HIS A 111 -1.23 12.19 -13.42
CA HIS A 111 0.02 12.95 -13.24
C HIS A 111 0.71 12.66 -11.90
N TYR A 112 0.72 11.39 -11.49
CA TYR A 112 1.41 10.94 -10.29
C TYR A 112 2.46 9.88 -10.62
N ILE A 113 3.61 10.00 -9.97
CA ILE A 113 4.59 8.92 -9.87
C ILE A 113 4.45 8.26 -8.49
N THR A 114 4.35 6.94 -8.47
CA THR A 114 4.33 6.12 -7.26
C THR A 114 5.63 5.34 -7.19
N ILE A 115 6.50 5.69 -6.26
CA ILE A 115 7.77 4.99 -6.03
C ILE A 115 7.55 4.00 -4.89
N ARG A 116 7.64 2.71 -5.20
CA ARG A 116 7.59 1.60 -4.25
C ARG A 116 9.01 1.29 -3.84
N MET A 117 9.24 1.12 -2.55
CA MET A 117 10.57 0.83 -1.98
C MET A 117 10.74 -0.68 -1.81
N PRO A 118 11.57 -1.37 -2.59
CA PRO A 118 11.94 -2.76 -2.31
C PRO A 118 12.75 -2.82 -1.02
N SER A 119 12.19 -3.41 0.04
CA SER A 119 13.05 -4.00 1.05
C SER A 119 13.70 -5.26 0.46
N ARG A 120 14.92 -5.59 0.91
CA ARG A 120 15.89 -6.61 0.45
C ARG A 120 15.41 -8.08 0.34
N ILE A 121 14.14 -8.32 0.04
CA ILE A 121 13.60 -9.63 -0.29
C ILE A 121 12.62 -9.44 -1.45
N HIS A 122 13.12 -9.55 -2.67
CA HIS A 122 12.28 -9.75 -3.84
C HIS A 122 12.58 -11.13 -4.40
N GLU A 123 11.57 -12.00 -4.40
CA GLU A 123 11.15 -12.81 -5.56
C GLU A 123 9.98 -13.72 -5.16
N SER A 124 8.78 -13.38 -5.61
CA SER A 124 7.67 -14.29 -5.97
C SER A 124 6.43 -13.46 -6.28
N ALA A 125 6.54 -12.62 -7.32
CA ALA A 125 5.37 -12.03 -7.96
C ALA A 125 5.15 -12.79 -9.27
N ASP A 126 4.56 -13.97 -9.13
CA ASP A 126 3.72 -14.62 -10.14
C ASP A 126 2.82 -15.62 -9.42
N GLN A 127 1.93 -15.10 -8.60
CA GLN A 127 0.69 -15.81 -8.33
C GLN A 127 -0.46 -14.84 -8.16
N LYS A 128 -1.24 -14.68 -9.24
CA LYS A 128 -2.65 -14.33 -9.12
C LYS A 128 -3.28 -15.27 -8.09
N ASP A 129 -3.83 -14.71 -7.03
CA ASP A 129 -4.68 -15.37 -6.04
C ASP A 129 -4.12 -16.60 -5.27
N ALA A 130 -2.80 -16.70 -5.06
CA ALA A 130 -2.35 -17.50 -3.91
C ALA A 130 -2.62 -16.68 -2.65
N VAL A 131 -3.69 -16.99 -1.93
CA VAL A 131 -3.80 -16.66 -0.52
C VAL A 131 -2.48 -17.07 0.13
N THR A 132 -1.65 -16.10 0.51
CA THR A 132 -0.37 -16.37 1.17
C THR A 132 -0.68 -17.24 2.38
N LYS A 133 -0.30 -18.52 2.34
CA LYS A 133 -0.65 -19.47 3.40
C LYS A 133 0.14 -19.11 4.64
N ARG A 134 -0.45 -18.26 5.49
CA ARG A 134 0.09 -17.87 6.78
C ARG A 134 -0.33 -18.90 7.83
N SER A 135 0.53 -19.10 8.83
CA SER A 135 0.24 -19.90 10.01
C SER A 135 0.44 -19.02 11.24
N PRO A 136 -0.49 -18.09 11.51
CA PRO A 136 -0.43 -17.24 12.71
C PRO A 136 -0.35 -18.09 13.98
N ASP A 137 0.28 -17.57 15.02
CA ASP A 137 0.45 -18.30 16.28
C ASP A 137 -0.90 -18.56 16.96
N LYS A 138 -1.85 -17.62 16.84
CA LYS A 138 -3.24 -17.82 17.25
C LYS A 138 -4.19 -16.90 16.46
N THR A 139 -5.41 -17.38 16.24
CA THR A 139 -6.49 -16.58 15.66
C THR A 139 -7.79 -16.76 16.44
N PHE A 140 -8.66 -15.76 16.33
CA PHE A 140 -10.06 -15.83 16.74
C PHE A 140 -10.92 -15.46 15.54
N GLN A 141 -11.84 -16.36 15.20
CA GLN A 141 -12.69 -16.24 14.04
C GLN A 141 -14.15 -16.39 14.46
N HIS A 142 -14.99 -15.53 13.91
CA HIS A 142 -16.43 -15.66 14.03
C HIS A 142 -16.92 -16.71 13.03
N ASP A 143 -17.87 -17.56 13.41
CA ASP A 143 -18.31 -18.71 12.60
C ASP A 143 -18.84 -18.31 11.21
N GLU A 144 -19.48 -17.15 11.12
CA GLU A 144 -20.00 -16.62 9.84
C GLU A 144 -18.97 -15.83 9.01
N ALA A 145 -17.73 -15.65 9.51
CA ALA A 145 -16.70 -14.85 8.85
C ALA A 145 -15.76 -15.72 8.01
N VAL A 146 -15.36 -15.22 6.82
CA VAL A 146 -14.37 -15.89 5.96
C VAL A 146 -12.95 -15.77 6.52
N HIS A 147 -12.62 -14.61 7.09
CA HIS A 147 -11.32 -14.33 7.71
C HIS A 147 -11.45 -14.31 9.24
N PRO A 148 -10.38 -14.64 9.98
CA PRO A 148 -10.36 -14.36 11.42
C PRO A 148 -10.52 -12.86 11.67
N ALA A 149 -11.09 -12.50 12.81
CA ALA A 149 -11.24 -11.11 13.22
C ALA A 149 -10.00 -10.63 14.00
N VAL A 150 -9.42 -11.50 14.83
CA VAL A 150 -8.22 -11.21 15.63
C VAL A 150 -7.11 -12.20 15.29
N VAL A 151 -5.91 -11.67 15.07
CA VAL A 151 -4.68 -12.44 14.90
C VAL A 151 -3.71 -12.11 16.02
N MET A 152 -3.02 -13.11 16.57
CA MET A 152 -1.92 -12.91 17.52
C MET A 152 -0.63 -13.50 16.96
N GLU A 153 0.44 -12.73 17.07
CA GLU A 153 1.79 -13.10 16.65
C GLU A 153 2.77 -12.85 17.80
N VAL A 154 3.64 -13.83 18.04
CA VAL A 154 4.74 -13.74 18.99
C VAL A 154 6.04 -13.65 18.20
N SER A 155 6.71 -12.50 18.33
CA SER A 155 8.09 -12.32 17.91
C SER A 155 9.02 -12.71 19.05
N TYR A 156 10.09 -13.40 18.69
CA TYR A 156 11.17 -13.73 19.62
C TYR A 156 12.49 -13.32 19.02
N SER A 157 13.41 -12.76 19.80
CA SER A 157 14.62 -12.18 19.22
C SER A 157 15.54 -13.17 18.48
N GLN A 158 15.34 -14.49 18.63
CA GLN A 158 16.02 -15.53 17.84
C GLN A 158 15.46 -15.70 16.41
N LYS A 159 14.18 -15.37 16.21
CA LYS A 159 13.46 -15.39 14.93
C LYS A 159 12.56 -14.16 14.89
N ARG A 160 13.19 -12.97 14.84
CA ARG A 160 12.47 -11.70 14.86
C ARG A 160 11.46 -11.70 13.72
N LYS A 161 10.17 -11.66 14.07
CA LYS A 161 9.11 -11.42 13.10
C LYS A 161 9.05 -9.91 12.90
N ASP A 162 8.92 -9.48 11.65
CA ASP A 162 8.60 -8.09 11.34
C ASP A 162 7.11 -7.88 11.62
N LEU A 163 6.79 -7.64 12.91
CA LEU A 163 5.40 -7.53 13.38
C LEU A 163 4.64 -6.39 12.66
N PRO A 164 5.21 -5.18 12.44
CA PRO A 164 4.55 -4.15 11.66
C PRO A 164 4.18 -4.63 10.24
N ARG A 165 5.12 -5.26 9.52
CA ARG A 165 4.86 -5.78 8.18
C ARG A 165 3.84 -6.92 8.17
N LEU A 166 3.88 -7.81 9.16
CA LEU A 166 2.90 -8.89 9.29
C LEU A 166 1.50 -8.32 9.56
N ALA A 167 1.38 -7.36 10.47
CA ALA A 167 0.12 -6.72 10.79
C ALA A 167 -0.48 -6.00 9.57
N ASP A 168 0.36 -5.25 8.84
CA ASP A 168 -0.02 -4.62 7.58
C ASP A 168 -0.52 -5.65 6.55
N SER A 169 0.26 -6.69 6.27
CA SER A 169 -0.15 -7.78 5.36
C SER A 169 -1.47 -8.43 5.81
N TYR A 170 -1.63 -8.77 7.08
CA TYR A 170 -2.89 -9.36 7.57
C TYR A 170 -4.09 -8.44 7.34
N ILE A 171 -3.98 -7.17 7.72
CA ILE A 171 -5.11 -6.23 7.61
C ILE A 171 -5.39 -5.88 6.14
N MET A 172 -4.36 -5.55 5.36
CA MET A 172 -4.50 -5.12 3.97
C MET A 172 -4.90 -6.27 3.04
N ASP A 173 -4.24 -7.43 3.12
CA ASP A 173 -4.50 -8.59 2.23
C ASP A 173 -5.90 -9.19 2.49
N SER A 174 -6.39 -9.07 3.73
CA SER A 174 -7.77 -9.47 4.08
C SER A 174 -8.83 -8.42 3.69
N LYS A 175 -8.44 -7.34 3.02
CA LYS A 175 -9.33 -6.19 2.71
C LYS A 175 -10.02 -5.67 3.97
N PHE A 176 -9.26 -5.51 5.05
CA PHE A 176 -9.71 -5.02 6.36
C PHE A 176 -10.75 -5.92 7.06
N ASN A 177 -10.84 -7.21 6.70
CA ASN A 177 -11.70 -8.16 7.41
C ASN A 177 -11.07 -8.63 8.72
N ILE A 178 -9.74 -8.69 8.81
CA ILE A 178 -9.03 -8.79 10.09
C ILE A 178 -9.11 -7.42 10.79
N LYS A 179 -9.71 -7.39 11.99
CA LYS A 179 -10.02 -6.17 12.74
C LYS A 179 -8.95 -5.80 13.75
N CYS A 180 -8.17 -6.77 14.21
CA CYS A 180 -7.10 -6.53 15.17
C CYS A 180 -5.95 -7.52 14.98
N VAL A 181 -4.72 -7.01 15.03
CA VAL A 181 -3.50 -7.82 15.15
C VAL A 181 -2.81 -7.46 16.45
N VAL A 182 -2.52 -8.47 17.28
CA VAL A 182 -1.77 -8.32 18.53
C VAL A 182 -0.38 -8.90 18.32
N GLY A 183 0.64 -8.08 18.50
CA GLY A 183 2.04 -8.49 18.45
C GLY A 183 2.65 -8.50 19.85
N LEU A 184 3.21 -9.64 20.23
CA LEU A 184 3.99 -9.78 21.45
C LEU A 184 5.46 -9.94 21.05
N ASP A 185 6.30 -8.95 21.32
CA ASP A 185 7.75 -9.08 21.09
C ASP A 185 8.47 -9.33 22.40
N ILE A 186 9.13 -10.48 22.48
CA ILE A 186 9.82 -10.93 23.68
C ILE A 186 11.31 -10.97 23.39
N GLU A 187 12.05 -10.14 24.12
CA GLU A 187 13.49 -10.10 24.05
C GLU A 187 14.06 -11.44 24.58
N TYR A 188 14.97 -12.06 23.84
CA TYR A 188 15.80 -13.15 24.37
C TYR A 188 17.18 -12.63 24.73
N LYS A 189 17.53 -12.68 26.00
CA LYS A 189 18.91 -12.47 26.47
C LYS A 189 19.64 -13.80 26.46
N ARG A 190 20.69 -13.90 25.63
CA ARG A 190 21.54 -15.10 25.59
C ARG A 190 22.19 -15.29 26.96
N ARG A 191 22.17 -16.52 27.47
CA ARG A 191 22.94 -16.90 28.67
C ARG A 191 24.40 -16.49 28.48
N GLU A 192 24.91 -15.62 29.35
CA GLU A 192 26.35 -15.45 29.52
C GLU A 192 26.91 -16.72 30.18
N ARG A 193 28.14 -17.08 29.80
CA ARG A 193 28.76 -18.38 30.11
C ARG A 193 28.88 -18.67 31.62
N ASP A 194 28.78 -17.62 32.45
CA ASP A 194 29.03 -17.64 33.89
C ASP A 194 27.83 -17.14 34.72
N ALA A 195 26.64 -16.99 34.12
CA ALA A 195 25.44 -16.58 34.85
C ALA A 195 24.60 -17.80 35.29
N ASP A 196 24.47 -17.98 36.60
CA ASP A 196 23.63 -19.01 37.21
C ASP A 196 22.14 -18.80 36.90
N GLU A 197 21.72 -17.56 36.66
CA GLU A 197 20.34 -17.17 36.36
C GLU A 197 20.11 -16.82 34.88
N GLU A 198 19.01 -17.35 34.32
CA GLU A 198 18.51 -16.97 33.00
C GLU A 198 17.88 -15.57 33.11
N ARG A 199 18.56 -14.56 32.54
CA ARG A 199 18.04 -13.19 32.49
C ARG A 199 16.70 -13.18 31.77
N ALA A 200 15.70 -12.57 32.38
CA ALA A 200 14.45 -12.31 31.69
C ALA A 200 14.65 -11.21 30.65
N GLY A 201 14.01 -11.40 29.50
CA GLY A 201 13.91 -10.33 28.53
C GLY A 201 12.75 -9.40 28.81
N GLU A 202 12.87 -8.19 28.32
CA GLU A 202 11.73 -7.31 28.18
C GLU A 202 10.67 -7.93 27.26
N ALA A 203 9.40 -7.69 27.54
CA ALA A 203 8.29 -8.12 26.70
C ALA A 203 7.38 -6.93 26.39
N VAL A 204 7.21 -6.62 25.12
CA VAL A 204 6.41 -5.50 24.64
C VAL A 204 5.18 -5.97 23.88
N VAL A 205 4.12 -5.19 23.96
CA VAL A 205 2.82 -5.42 23.34
C VAL A 205 2.59 -4.34 22.30
N SER A 206 2.20 -4.74 21.10
CA SER A 206 1.76 -3.82 20.05
C SER A 206 0.40 -4.27 19.51
N ILE A 207 -0.44 -3.30 19.13
CA ILE A 207 -1.77 -3.57 18.57
C ILE A 207 -1.91 -2.77 17.29
N TRP A 208 -2.40 -3.43 16.24
CA TRP A 208 -2.76 -2.80 14.98
C TRP A 208 -4.24 -3.00 14.67
N ARG A 209 -4.87 -1.95 14.14
CA ARG A 209 -6.29 -1.94 13.72
C ARG A 209 -6.43 -1.26 12.35
N PRO A 210 -7.46 -1.62 11.56
CA PRO A 210 -7.89 -0.81 10.42
C PRO A 210 -8.15 0.64 10.84
N GLY A 211 -7.68 1.58 10.04
CA GLY A 211 -7.96 3.01 10.22
C GLY A 211 -7.83 3.76 8.91
N THR A 212 -7.99 5.08 8.97
CA THR A 212 -7.90 5.96 7.79
C THR A 212 -6.93 7.10 8.02
N GLU A 213 -6.16 7.48 7.00
CA GLU A 213 -5.24 8.62 7.04
C GLU A 213 -5.54 9.60 5.90
N GLU A 214 -5.29 10.89 6.15
CA GLU A 214 -5.41 11.92 5.13
C GLU A 214 -4.07 12.03 4.38
N GLU A 215 -4.08 11.71 3.09
CA GLU A 215 -2.95 11.86 2.18
C GLU A 215 -3.25 12.96 1.16
N GLY A 216 -2.97 14.21 1.54
CA GLY A 216 -3.33 15.38 0.74
C GLY A 216 -4.84 15.63 0.79
N ASP A 217 -5.52 15.50 -0.35
CA ASP A 217 -6.99 15.66 -0.48
C ASP A 217 -7.73 14.31 -0.46
N GLU A 218 -7.02 13.19 -0.30
CA GLU A 218 -7.58 11.82 -0.31
C GLU A 218 -7.57 11.22 1.11
N ILE A 219 -8.61 10.45 1.44
CA ILE A 219 -8.62 9.60 2.66
C ILE A 219 -8.29 8.18 2.22
N VAL A 220 -7.22 7.62 2.79
CA VAL A 220 -6.72 6.28 2.48
C VAL A 220 -6.93 5.34 3.66
N ASP A 221 -7.40 4.11 3.39
CA ASP A 221 -7.49 3.06 4.41
C ASP A 221 -6.09 2.47 4.67
N VAL A 222 -5.72 2.35 5.94
CA VAL A 222 -4.39 1.94 6.38
C VAL A 222 -4.44 0.97 7.58
N CYS A 223 -3.35 0.26 7.78
CA CYS A 223 -3.07 -0.45 9.02
C CYS A 223 -2.47 0.53 10.06
N LYS A 224 -3.22 0.86 11.12
CA LYS A 224 -2.74 1.75 12.19
C LYS A 224 -2.23 0.98 13.38
N GLN A 225 -1.01 1.27 13.80
CA GLN A 225 -0.50 0.86 15.11
C GLN A 225 -1.13 1.75 16.20
N VAL A 226 -2.08 1.21 16.95
CA VAL A 226 -2.84 1.94 17.98
C VAL A 226 -2.23 1.79 19.37
N VAL A 227 -1.40 0.77 19.56
CA VAL A 227 -0.52 0.61 20.73
C VAL A 227 0.87 0.30 20.19
N GLU A 228 1.84 1.14 20.49
CA GLU A 228 3.21 1.03 20.01
C GLU A 228 4.15 0.57 21.12
N ASN A 229 4.63 -0.67 21.00
CA ASN A 229 5.70 -1.25 21.81
C ASN A 229 5.54 -1.00 23.32
N ASP A 230 4.32 -1.17 23.84
CA ASP A 230 4.03 -0.92 25.24
C ASP A 230 4.64 -2.03 26.11
N VAL A 231 5.46 -1.62 27.08
CA VAL A 231 6.26 -2.56 27.87
C VAL A 231 5.37 -3.24 28.88
N SER A 232 5.06 -4.53 28.66
CA SER A 232 4.25 -5.32 29.60
C SER A 232 5.08 -5.91 30.74
N ARG A 233 6.34 -6.26 30.47
CA ARG A 233 7.28 -6.81 31.46
C ARG A 233 8.67 -6.26 31.19
N SER A 234 9.28 -5.71 32.23
CA SER A 234 10.67 -5.25 32.19
C SER A 234 11.64 -6.44 32.27
N SER A 235 12.90 -6.20 31.89
CA SER A 235 13.94 -7.25 31.91
C SER A 235 14.31 -7.78 33.31
N ASP A 236 13.80 -7.17 34.36
CA ASP A 236 13.90 -7.59 35.76
C ASP A 236 12.75 -8.52 36.21
N ARG A 237 11.88 -8.95 35.27
CA ARG A 237 10.67 -9.77 35.48
C ARG A 237 9.49 -9.04 36.13
N HIS A 238 9.58 -7.74 36.39
CA HIS A 238 8.46 -6.99 36.94
C HIS A 238 7.50 -6.57 35.83
N SER A 239 6.21 -6.87 36.03
CA SER A 239 5.14 -6.33 35.20
C SER A 239 5.07 -4.81 35.33
N GLN A 240 4.78 -4.13 34.24
CA GLN A 240 4.51 -2.70 34.28
C GLN A 240 3.03 -2.43 34.57
N GLN A 241 2.70 -1.17 34.85
CA GLN A 241 1.31 -0.75 35.00
C GLN A 241 0.66 -0.65 33.62
N GLY A 242 -0.45 -1.35 33.43
CA GLY A 242 -1.18 -1.33 32.18
C GLY A 242 -1.93 -2.62 31.91
N SER A 243 -2.58 -2.67 30.76
CA SER A 243 -3.35 -3.82 30.32
C SER A 243 -3.47 -3.87 28.81
N LEU A 244 -3.47 -5.08 28.27
CA LEU A 244 -3.86 -5.34 26.90
C LEU A 244 -5.38 -5.22 26.81
N VAL A 245 -5.85 -4.27 26.01
CA VAL A 245 -7.28 -3.96 25.88
C VAL A 245 -7.75 -4.19 24.46
N LEU A 246 -8.65 -5.16 24.32
CA LEU A 246 -9.42 -5.40 23.11
C LEU A 246 -10.88 -4.99 23.35
N THR A 247 -11.62 -4.77 22.28
CA THR A 247 -13.06 -4.50 22.35
C THR A 247 -13.85 -5.59 21.64
N LEU A 248 -15.16 -5.69 21.91
CA LEU A 248 -16.02 -6.60 21.16
C LEU A 248 -16.00 -6.31 19.66
N ALA A 249 -15.78 -5.04 19.28
CA ALA A 249 -15.60 -4.64 17.88
C ALA A 249 -14.41 -5.33 17.18
N ASP A 250 -13.36 -5.68 17.93
CA ASP A 250 -12.20 -6.39 17.39
C ASP A 250 -12.54 -7.84 16.97
N PHE A 251 -13.63 -8.42 17.48
CA PHE A 251 -13.96 -9.85 17.28
C PHE A 251 -15.08 -10.11 16.27
N ALA A 252 -15.75 -9.08 15.75
CA ALA A 252 -16.93 -9.26 14.91
C ALA A 252 -16.79 -8.58 13.53
N PRO A 253 -17.34 -9.21 12.46
CA PRO A 253 -17.43 -8.59 11.13
C PRO A 253 -18.22 -7.28 11.14
N THR A 254 -17.88 -6.35 10.24
CA THR A 254 -18.54 -5.03 10.13
C THR A 254 -20.06 -5.14 9.98
N LEU A 255 -20.55 -6.15 9.26
CA LEU A 255 -21.98 -6.39 9.06
C LEU A 255 -22.74 -6.79 10.33
N LEU A 256 -22.06 -7.39 11.32
CA LEU A 256 -22.63 -7.67 12.63
C LEU A 256 -22.49 -6.47 13.55
N LEU A 257 -21.37 -5.74 13.47
CA LEU A 257 -21.16 -4.52 14.25
C LEU A 257 -22.20 -3.44 13.95
N SER A 258 -22.71 -3.35 12.72
CA SER A 258 -23.78 -2.39 12.38
C SER A 258 -25.12 -2.67 13.07
N ARG A 259 -25.29 -3.88 13.62
CA ARG A 259 -26.50 -4.28 14.37
C ARG A 259 -26.38 -4.07 15.88
N LEU A 260 -25.17 -3.80 16.37
CA LEU A 260 -24.88 -3.59 17.79
C LEU A 260 -24.88 -2.11 18.14
N LEU A 261 -25.27 -1.79 19.37
CA LEU A 261 -25.16 -0.45 19.93
C LEU A 261 -23.69 -0.07 20.12
N GLU A 262 -23.38 1.23 20.13
CA GLU A 262 -22.02 1.72 20.37
C GLU A 262 -21.42 1.23 21.69
N ALA A 263 -22.22 1.25 22.76
CA ALA A 263 -21.80 0.75 24.06
C ALA A 263 -21.43 -0.75 24.02
N GLU A 264 -22.14 -1.56 23.23
CA GLU A 264 -21.89 -2.99 23.09
C GLU A 264 -20.60 -3.25 22.29
N ARG A 265 -20.41 -2.51 21.19
CA ARG A 265 -19.19 -2.58 20.37
C ARG A 265 -17.93 -2.25 21.17
N ASN A 266 -18.06 -1.32 22.12
CA ASN A 266 -16.96 -0.82 22.95
C ASN A 266 -16.79 -1.59 24.28
N LEU A 267 -17.49 -2.72 24.47
CA LEU A 267 -17.25 -3.59 25.63
C LEU A 267 -15.80 -4.07 25.64
N ARG A 268 -15.10 -3.80 26.75
CA ARG A 268 -13.67 -4.04 26.89
C ARG A 268 -13.38 -5.45 27.39
N ILE A 269 -12.43 -6.11 26.74
CA ILE A 269 -11.78 -7.33 27.19
C ILE A 269 -10.37 -6.94 27.61
N GLU A 270 -10.09 -6.97 28.90
CA GLU A 270 -8.88 -6.43 29.49
C GLU A 270 -8.03 -7.53 30.13
N ILE A 271 -6.75 -7.60 29.72
CA ILE A 271 -5.77 -8.51 30.29
C ILE A 271 -4.67 -7.67 30.94
N PRO A 272 -4.60 -7.59 32.28
CA PRO A 272 -3.56 -6.86 32.98
C PRO A 272 -2.14 -7.34 32.60
N TYR A 273 -1.18 -6.42 32.58
CA TYR A 273 0.23 -6.75 32.32
C TYR A 273 0.84 -7.65 33.38
N THR A 274 0.32 -7.61 34.62
CA THR A 274 0.63 -8.59 35.66
C THR A 274 0.31 -10.01 35.19
N THR A 275 -0.89 -10.22 34.64
CA THR A 275 -1.32 -11.51 34.10
C THR A 275 -0.49 -11.94 32.88
N LEU A 276 -0.17 -11.03 31.96
CA LEU A 276 0.71 -11.34 30.84
C LEU A 276 2.13 -11.75 31.30
N ALA A 277 2.69 -11.05 32.28
CA ALA A 277 3.99 -11.37 32.87
C ALA A 277 3.98 -12.73 33.59
N GLU A 278 2.87 -13.08 34.25
CA GLU A 278 2.66 -14.41 34.83
C GLU A 278 2.63 -15.50 33.77
N PHE A 279 1.87 -15.32 32.68
CA PHE A 279 1.84 -16.27 31.56
C PHE A 279 3.22 -16.47 30.95
N LEU A 280 3.96 -15.39 30.72
CA LEU A 280 5.32 -15.47 30.19
C LEU A 280 6.26 -16.21 31.16
N SER A 281 6.15 -15.93 32.46
CA SER A 281 6.95 -16.62 33.49
C SER A 281 6.64 -18.12 33.55
N GLN A 282 5.39 -18.53 33.35
CA GLN A 282 4.99 -19.94 33.27
C GLN A 282 5.51 -20.61 31.99
N ALA A 283 5.46 -19.90 30.85
CA ALA A 283 5.98 -20.36 29.58
C ALA A 283 7.50 -20.59 29.64
N GLU A 284 8.26 -19.65 30.20
CA GLU A 284 9.71 -19.77 30.41
C GLU A 284 10.05 -20.98 31.30
N LYS A 285 9.35 -21.15 32.42
CA LYS A 285 9.52 -22.34 33.30
C LYS A 285 9.28 -23.64 32.55
N THR A 286 8.24 -23.68 31.71
CA THR A 286 7.90 -24.86 30.90
C THR A 286 8.98 -25.13 29.84
N GLN A 287 9.50 -24.09 29.21
CA GLN A 287 10.59 -24.20 28.24
C GLN A 287 11.89 -24.70 28.87
N VAL A 288 12.22 -24.27 30.10
CA VAL A 288 13.37 -24.80 30.85
C VAL A 288 13.20 -26.29 31.13
N LYS A 289 12.00 -26.73 31.57
CA LYS A 289 11.71 -28.16 31.79
C LYS A 289 11.90 -28.97 30.50
N TYR A 290 11.38 -28.46 29.37
CA TYR A 290 11.53 -29.10 28.06
C TYR A 290 13.00 -29.23 27.65
N LYS A 291 13.79 -28.15 27.75
CA LYS A 291 15.24 -28.16 27.43
C LYS A 291 16.03 -29.15 28.30
N LYS A 292 15.65 -29.33 29.56
CA LYS A 292 16.29 -30.27 30.50
C LYS A 292 15.77 -31.71 30.36
N GLY A 293 14.74 -31.96 29.54
CA GLY A 293 14.07 -33.26 29.48
C GLY A 293 13.40 -33.66 30.80
N ALA A 294 13.16 -32.71 31.71
CA ALA A 294 12.73 -32.97 33.09
C ALA A 294 11.20 -33.11 33.22
N GLY A 295 10.55 -33.70 32.22
CA GLY A 295 9.11 -33.89 32.15
C GLY A 295 8.71 -35.37 32.25
N LEU A 296 7.41 -35.62 32.38
CA LEU A 296 6.86 -36.95 32.14
C LEU A 296 7.00 -37.25 30.65
N LEU A 297 7.84 -38.22 30.32
CA LEU A 297 8.01 -38.72 28.98
C LEU A 297 7.38 -40.11 28.93
N GLU A 298 6.60 -40.36 27.88
CA GLU A 298 6.27 -41.73 27.52
C GLU A 298 7.57 -42.52 27.28
N PRO A 299 7.64 -43.80 27.67
CA PRO A 299 8.81 -44.61 27.43
C PRO A 299 9.10 -44.67 25.93
N GLU A 300 10.38 -44.57 25.55
CA GLU A 300 10.75 -44.64 24.15
C GLU A 300 10.24 -45.96 23.53
N PRO A 301 9.59 -45.90 22.35
CA PRO A 301 9.18 -47.11 21.66
C PRO A 301 10.40 -47.96 21.37
N LYS A 302 10.34 -49.26 21.69
CA LYS A 302 11.49 -50.19 21.59
C LYS A 302 12.01 -50.35 20.15
N ASN A 303 11.14 -50.16 19.15
CA ASN A 303 11.45 -50.31 17.73
C ASN A 303 10.71 -49.24 16.90
N PRO A 304 11.15 -47.97 16.93
CA PRO A 304 10.57 -46.95 16.07
C PRO A 304 10.95 -47.29 14.63
N ARG A 305 9.96 -47.51 13.77
CA ARG A 305 10.22 -47.61 12.32
C ARG A 305 10.87 -46.30 11.90
N LYS A 306 12.05 -46.36 11.30
CA LYS A 306 12.64 -45.20 10.63
C LYS A 306 11.59 -44.63 9.68
N ARG A 307 11.33 -43.33 9.75
CA ARG A 307 10.45 -42.64 8.79
C ARG A 307 10.90 -43.04 7.39
N LYS A 308 10.02 -43.70 6.64
CA LYS A 308 10.26 -43.89 5.20
C LYS A 308 10.31 -42.48 4.61
N LEU A 309 11.30 -42.21 3.77
CA LEU A 309 11.28 -41.01 2.93
C LEU A 309 9.92 -41.01 2.22
N THR A 310 9.16 -39.93 2.34
CA THR A 310 7.94 -39.76 1.54
C THR A 310 8.37 -39.98 0.09
N PRO A 311 7.82 -40.98 -0.63
CA PRO A 311 8.18 -41.21 -2.02
C PRO A 311 7.96 -39.90 -2.78
N ASP A 312 8.92 -39.54 -3.65
CA ASP A 312 8.66 -38.47 -4.61
C ASP A 312 7.35 -38.80 -5.31
N PRO A 313 6.42 -37.84 -5.46
CA PRO A 313 5.17 -38.11 -6.13
C PRO A 313 5.50 -38.63 -7.53
N GLU A 314 5.31 -39.93 -7.75
CA GLU A 314 5.44 -40.50 -9.08
C GLU A 314 4.50 -39.71 -9.99
N LEU A 315 5.08 -39.04 -10.98
CA LEU A 315 4.36 -38.51 -12.13
C LEU A 315 3.82 -39.73 -12.89
N SER A 316 2.77 -40.36 -12.38
CA SER A 316 2.11 -41.44 -13.10
C SER A 316 1.48 -40.83 -14.35
N ASP A 317 1.65 -41.46 -15.51
CA ASP A 317 1.08 -41.00 -16.79
C ASP A 317 -0.44 -40.73 -16.69
N GLY A 318 -1.15 -41.40 -15.78
CA GLY A 318 -2.57 -41.16 -15.50
C GLY A 318 -2.88 -39.79 -14.86
N ARG A 319 -1.91 -39.17 -14.19
CA ARG A 319 -2.05 -37.82 -13.60
C ARG A 319 -1.81 -36.75 -14.66
N GLU A 320 -0.86 -36.97 -15.57
CA GLU A 320 -0.63 -36.07 -16.70
C GLU A 320 -1.82 -36.05 -17.66
N ALA A 321 -2.51 -37.18 -17.86
CA ALA A 321 -3.76 -37.21 -18.61
C ALA A 321 -4.85 -36.33 -17.95
N ALA A 322 -5.05 -36.45 -16.62
CA ALA A 322 -6.02 -35.63 -15.91
C ALA A 322 -5.66 -34.13 -15.92
N PHE A 323 -4.37 -33.79 -15.89
CA PHE A 323 -3.92 -32.40 -16.05
C PHE A 323 -4.10 -31.88 -17.47
N ARG A 324 -3.82 -32.69 -18.50
CA ARG A 324 -4.08 -32.32 -19.89
C ARG A 324 -5.56 -32.14 -20.18
N ASP A 325 -6.43 -33.02 -19.66
CA ASP A 325 -7.87 -32.86 -19.77
C ASP A 325 -8.33 -31.56 -19.09
N LEU A 326 -7.77 -31.24 -17.91
CA LEU A 326 -8.08 -30.01 -17.20
C LEU A 326 -7.54 -28.75 -17.92
N GLU A 327 -6.34 -28.81 -18.48
CA GLU A 327 -5.75 -27.74 -19.29
C GLU A 327 -6.56 -27.52 -20.57
N GLU A 328 -7.00 -28.57 -21.26
CA GLU A 328 -7.82 -28.45 -22.46
C GLU A 328 -9.21 -27.89 -22.14
N VAL A 329 -9.83 -28.32 -21.04
CA VAL A 329 -11.10 -27.75 -20.55
C VAL A 329 -10.92 -26.28 -20.16
N ASN A 330 -9.82 -25.91 -19.51
CA ASN A 330 -9.54 -24.52 -19.14
C ASN A 330 -9.20 -23.65 -20.35
N ALA A 331 -8.47 -24.18 -21.34
CA ALA A 331 -8.16 -23.49 -22.59
C ALA A 331 -9.44 -23.23 -23.40
N ARG A 332 -10.36 -24.21 -23.46
CA ARG A 332 -11.68 -24.02 -24.06
C ARG A 332 -12.48 -22.95 -23.32
N LYS A 333 -12.56 -23.01 -21.99
CA LYS A 333 -13.24 -21.98 -21.18
C LYS A 333 -12.61 -20.59 -21.32
N ALA A 334 -11.29 -20.50 -21.45
CA ALA A 334 -10.58 -19.25 -21.67
C ALA A 334 -10.88 -18.68 -23.07
N SER A 335 -10.88 -19.53 -24.10
CA SER A 335 -11.25 -19.14 -25.47
C SER A 335 -12.72 -18.71 -25.55
N ASP A 336 -13.62 -19.41 -24.88
CA ASP A 336 -15.04 -19.07 -24.85
C ASP A 336 -15.27 -17.74 -24.11
N ALA A 337 -14.54 -17.50 -23.02
CA ALA A 337 -14.57 -16.23 -22.31
C ALA A 337 -14.00 -15.08 -23.16
N GLU A 338 -12.88 -15.30 -23.87
CA GLU A 338 -12.29 -14.29 -24.76
C GLU A 338 -13.19 -13.96 -25.95
N SER A 339 -13.92 -14.95 -26.48
CA SER A 339 -14.95 -14.75 -27.51
C SER A 339 -16.13 -13.90 -27.00
N ASP A 340 -16.62 -14.14 -25.78
CA ASP A 340 -17.70 -13.36 -25.16
C ASP A 340 -17.24 -11.91 -24.87
N TYR A 341 -15.97 -11.74 -24.48
CA TYR A 341 -15.35 -10.42 -24.32
C TYR A 341 -15.17 -9.67 -25.65
N GLU A 342 -14.79 -10.35 -26.74
CA GLU A 342 -14.68 -9.77 -28.09
C GLU A 342 -16.05 -9.39 -28.67
N GLU A 343 -17.09 -10.22 -28.49
CA GLU A 343 -18.47 -9.90 -28.93
C GLU A 343 -19.03 -8.67 -28.20
N GLN A 344 -18.88 -8.60 -26.86
CA GLN A 344 -19.34 -7.44 -26.08
C GLN A 344 -18.58 -6.15 -26.42
N ARG A 345 -17.28 -6.26 -26.74
CA ARG A 345 -16.46 -5.12 -27.16
C ARG A 345 -16.83 -4.61 -28.56
N ASN A 346 -17.10 -5.52 -29.49
CA ASN A 346 -17.53 -5.19 -30.85
C ASN A 346 -18.96 -4.61 -30.89
N GLU A 347 -19.86 -5.05 -29.99
CA GLU A 347 -21.18 -4.43 -29.79
C GLU A 347 -21.09 -3.01 -29.20
N ALA A 348 -20.13 -2.76 -28.30
CA ALA A 348 -19.93 -1.45 -27.67
C ALA A 348 -19.31 -0.40 -28.60
N LEU A 349 -18.61 -0.82 -29.66
CA LEU A 349 -17.92 0.07 -30.60
C LEU A 349 -18.72 0.41 -31.86
N ASN A 350 -19.90 -0.20 -32.07
CA ASN A 350 -20.72 0.05 -33.26
C ASN A 350 -21.76 1.19 -33.04
N PRO A 351 -21.59 2.39 -33.66
CA PRO A 351 -22.44 3.55 -33.36
C PRO A 351 -23.91 3.37 -33.76
N GLN A 352 -24.22 2.44 -34.67
CA GLN A 352 -25.58 2.26 -35.23
C GLN A 352 -26.55 1.49 -34.31
N THR A 353 -26.08 0.80 -33.27
CA THR A 353 -26.95 0.08 -32.32
C THR A 353 -27.51 0.99 -31.21
N SER A 354 -26.83 2.12 -30.94
CA SER A 354 -27.24 3.11 -29.94
C SER A 354 -28.55 3.82 -30.31
N GLU A 355 -28.77 4.12 -31.59
CA GLU A 355 -30.00 4.78 -32.07
C GLU A 355 -31.24 3.86 -32.03
N ARG A 356 -31.06 2.53 -32.18
CA ARG A 356 -32.15 1.55 -32.03
C ARG A 356 -32.60 1.37 -30.58
N ARG A 357 -31.72 1.57 -29.60
CA ARG A 357 -32.09 1.52 -28.16
C ARG A 357 -32.83 2.78 -27.70
N ILE A 358 -32.48 3.96 -28.22
CA ILE A 358 -33.16 5.23 -27.87
C ILE A 358 -34.58 5.27 -28.47
N SER A 359 -34.75 4.77 -29.70
CA SER A 359 -36.06 4.68 -30.36
C SER A 359 -37.01 3.65 -29.72
N ARG A 360 -36.49 2.53 -29.19
CA ARG A 360 -37.30 1.57 -28.41
C ARG A 360 -37.71 2.11 -27.04
N ARG A 361 -36.86 2.87 -26.34
CA ARG A 361 -37.21 3.47 -25.03
C ARG A 361 -38.29 4.55 -25.15
N ARG A 362 -38.29 5.37 -26.22
CA ARG A 362 -39.37 6.34 -26.49
C ARG A 362 -40.72 5.68 -26.81
N ARG A 363 -40.73 4.49 -27.40
CA ARG A 363 -41.97 3.77 -27.72
C ARG A 363 -42.64 3.13 -26.49
N VAL A 364 -41.88 2.80 -25.45
CA VAL A 364 -42.43 2.22 -24.20
C VAL A 364 -42.99 3.30 -23.27
N GLN A 365 -42.40 4.50 -23.23
CA GLN A 365 -42.93 5.63 -22.44
C GLN A 365 -44.21 6.26 -23.03
N GLY A 366 -44.44 6.15 -24.34
CA GLY A 366 -45.67 6.65 -24.97
C GLY A 366 -46.91 5.78 -24.76
N VAL A 367 -46.76 4.53 -24.30
CA VAL A 367 -47.88 3.59 -24.11
C VAL A 367 -48.46 3.65 -22.68
N GLN A 368 -47.74 4.25 -21.72
CA GLN A 368 -48.23 4.40 -20.34
C GLN A 368 -49.05 5.68 -20.07
N GLN A 369 -49.25 6.55 -21.07
CA GLN A 369 -50.13 7.73 -20.95
C GLN A 369 -51.46 7.62 -21.71
N ALA A 370 -51.76 6.47 -22.33
CA ALA A 370 -53.04 6.20 -23.00
C ALA A 370 -53.75 5.00 -22.34
N SER A 371 -53.97 5.09 -21.03
CA SER A 371 -54.80 4.18 -20.23
C SER A 371 -55.19 4.90 -18.94
N GLY A 372 -55.95 5.98 -19.10
CA GLY A 372 -56.66 6.68 -18.03
C GLY A 372 -58.12 6.73 -18.40
#